data_AF-A0A7W1JS14-F1
#
_entry.id   AF-A0A7W1JS14-F1
#
_cell.length_a   1.000
_cell.length_b   1.000
_cell.length_c   1.000
_cell.angle_alpha   90.00
_cell.angle_beta   90.00
_cell.angle_gamma   90.00
#
_symmetry.space_group_name_H-M   'P 1'
#
loop_
_entity.id
_entity.type
_entity.pdbx_description
1 polymer ?
#
loop_
_entity_poly.entity_id
_entity_poly.type
_entity_poly.pdbx_seq_one_letter_code
_entity_poly.pdbx_strand_id
1 'polypeptide(L)' 'MSKVRVLVGTKKGAFVCTADGDRKGWKIEGPHFAGWEMYHLKASPVNPDRIYASQTSGWFGQVIQRSDDGGKTWSTPG' A
#
# COMPACT_ATOMS: atom_id res chain seq x y z
N MET A 1 12.68 9.78 16.49
CA MET A 1 13.08 9.89 15.06
C MET A 1 11.83 9.89 14.20
N SER A 2 11.75 10.76 13.20
CA SER A 2 10.64 10.75 12.24
C SER A 2 10.70 9.49 11.37
N LYS A 3 9.55 9.00 10.94
CA LYS A 3 9.43 7.88 10.00
C LYS A 3 8.80 8.38 8.70
N VAL A 4 9.24 7.82 7.58
CA VAL A 4 8.72 8.11 6.25
C VAL A 4 8.18 6.82 5.66
N ARG A 5 6.98 6.87 5.09
CA ARG A 5 6.38 5.77 4.33
C ARG A 5 5.97 6.29 2.95
N VAL A 6 6.37 5.57 1.91
CA VAL A 6 5.98 5.82 0.53
C VAL A 6 5.17 4.61 0.06
N LEU A 7 3.99 4.87 -0.48
CA LEU A 7 3.08 3.86 -1.02
C LEU A 7 3.21 3.89 -2.54
N VAL A 8 3.59 2.77 -3.14
CA VAL A 8 3.85 2.67 -4.58
C VAL A 8 2.82 1.73 -5.19
N GLY A 9 1.99 2.25 -6.08
CA GLY A 9 1.10 1.46 -6.93
C GLY A 9 1.69 1.30 -8.32
N THR A 10 1.67 0.07 -8.85
CA THR A 10 2.14 -0.24 -10.20
C THR A 10 1.10 -1.06 -10.96
N LYS A 11 1.33 -1.31 -12.26
CA LYS A 11 0.56 -2.28 -13.03
C LYS A 11 0.83 -3.76 -12.65
N LYS A 12 1.75 -4.01 -11.71
CA LYS A 12 2.19 -5.35 -11.32
C LYS A 12 2.06 -5.64 -9.82
N GLY A 13 1.42 -4.74 -9.07
CA GLY A 13 1.21 -4.85 -7.63
C GLY A 13 1.56 -3.56 -6.89
N ALA A 14 1.47 -3.63 -5.57
CA ALA A 14 1.79 -2.54 -4.65
C ALA A 14 3.05 -2.83 -3.84
N PHE A 15 3.75 -1.77 -3.45
CA PHE A 15 4.90 -1.82 -2.56
C PHE A 15 4.78 -0.79 -1.45
N VAL A 16 5.27 -1.12 -0.26
CA VAL A 16 5.38 -0.21 0.87
C VAL A 16 6.86 0.01 1.18
N CYS A 17 7.33 1.23 0.96
CA CYS A 17 8.70 1.61 1.23
C CYS A 17 8.76 2.43 2.52
N THR A 18 9.59 2.03 3.47
CA THR A 18 9.77 2.75 4.75
C THR A 18 11.21 3.14 4.98
N ALA A 19 11.42 4.34 5.52
CA ALA A 19 12.71 4.85 5.95
C ALA A 19 12.55 5.67 7.24
N ASP A 20 13.68 5.99 7.88
CA ASP A 20 13.75 7.03 8.90
C ASP A 20 13.75 8.44 8.27
N GLY A 21 13.96 9.46 9.12
CA GLY A 21 14.00 10.86 8.71
C GLY A 21 15.13 11.20 7.72
N ASP A 22 16.23 10.44 7.73
CA ASP A 22 17.39 10.68 6.87
C ASP A 22 17.17 10.17 5.44
N ARG A 23 16.24 9.22 5.25
CA ARG A 23 15.81 8.69 3.94
C ARG A 23 16.95 8.07 3.12
N LYS A 24 18.02 7.61 3.78
CA LYS A 24 19.18 6.96 3.13
C LYS A 24 19.05 5.44 3.03
N GLY A 25 18.42 4.81 4.01
CA GLY A 25 18.15 3.38 4.02
C GLY A 25 16.65 3.11 3.86
N TRP A 26 16.27 2.31 2.88
CA TRP A 26 14.87 1.97 2.61
C TRP A 26 14.64 0.48 2.78
N LYS A 27 13.63 0.14 3.57
CA LYS A 27 13.02 -1.19 3.56
C LYS A 27 11.87 -1.20 2.56
N ILE A 28 11.84 -2.17 1.67
CA ILE A 28 10.81 -2.32 0.64
C ILE A 28 10.06 -3.62 0.93
N GLU A 29 8.74 -3.52 1.10
CA GLU A 29 7.83 -4.65 1.27
C GLU A 29 6.92 -4.78 0.03
N GLY A 30 6.67 -6.02 -0.40
CA GLY A 30 5.87 -6.35 -1.59
C GLY A 30 6.59 -7.34 -2.54
N PRO A 31 6.03 -7.59 -3.74
CA PRO A 31 4.79 -7.02 -4.24
C PRO A 31 3.57 -7.56 -3.49
N HIS A 32 2.75 -6.66 -2.93
CA HIS A 32 1.39 -6.99 -2.53
C HIS A 32 0.50 -7.03 -3.77
N PHE A 33 -0.50 -7.92 -3.80
CA PHE A 33 -1.38 -8.09 -4.95
C PHE A 33 -0.61 -8.35 -6.27
N ALA A 34 0.39 -9.24 -6.21
CA ALA A 34 1.28 -9.51 -7.34
C ALA A 34 0.49 -9.81 -8.64
N GLY A 35 0.83 -9.11 -9.72
CA GLY A 35 0.18 -9.25 -11.02
C GLY A 35 -1.10 -8.44 -11.21
N TRP A 36 -1.63 -7.80 -10.15
CA TRP A 36 -2.79 -6.92 -10.25
C TRP A 36 -2.39 -5.46 -10.45
N GLU A 37 -3.23 -4.71 -11.16
CA GLU A 37 -3.02 -3.29 -11.34
C GLU A 37 -3.49 -2.51 -10.11
N MET A 38 -2.65 -1.60 -9.64
CA MET A 38 -2.92 -0.77 -8.49
C MET A 38 -3.13 0.66 -8.95
N TYR A 39 -4.38 1.13 -8.92
CA TYR A 39 -4.73 2.45 -9.41
C TYR A 39 -4.28 3.55 -8.43
N HIS A 40 -4.45 3.33 -7.13
CA HIS A 40 -4.03 4.27 -6.09
C HIS A 40 -3.89 3.60 -4.73
N LEU A 41 -2.98 4.11 -3.89
CA LEU A 41 -2.84 3.74 -2.48
C LEU A 41 -2.82 5.00 -1.61
N LYS A 42 -3.48 4.96 -0.45
CA LYS A 42 -3.53 6.11 0.47
C LYS A 42 -3.59 5.68 1.92
N ALA A 43 -2.72 6.24 2.74
CA ALA A 43 -2.80 6.12 4.19
C ALA A 43 -3.81 7.13 4.77
N SER A 44 -4.50 6.74 5.84
CA SER A 44 -5.41 7.62 6.56
C SER A 44 -4.64 8.71 7.33
N PRO A 45 -5.07 9.98 7.28
CA PRO A 45 -4.43 11.05 8.04
C PRO A 45 -4.62 10.92 9.56
N VAL A 46 -5.68 10.25 10.01
CA VAL A 46 -5.99 10.07 11.44
C VAL A 46 -5.44 8.76 12.01
N ASN A 47 -5.10 7.79 11.16
CA ASN A 47 -4.41 6.57 11.53
C ASN A 47 -3.45 6.17 10.39
N PRO A 48 -2.16 6.56 10.46
CA PRO A 48 -1.20 6.30 9.38
C PRO A 48 -0.97 4.81 9.06
N ASP A 49 -1.26 3.89 9.98
CA ASP A 49 -1.17 2.43 9.72
C ASP A 49 -2.36 1.88 8.96
N ARG A 50 -3.47 2.62 8.94
CA ARG A 50 -4.58 2.31 8.03
C ARG A 50 -4.27 2.77 6.63
N ILE A 51 -4.19 1.81 5.70
CA ILE A 51 -3.93 2.06 4.28
C ILE A 51 -5.07 1.48 3.46
N TYR A 52 -5.53 2.25 2.47
CA TYR A 52 -6.44 1.80 1.44
C TYR A 52 -5.69 1.63 0.12
N ALA A 53 -6.00 0.56 -0.60
CA ALA A 53 -5.45 0.26 -1.91
C ALA A 53 -6.57 -0.07 -2.89
N SER A 54 -6.55 0.61 -4.04
CA SER A 54 -7.50 0.40 -5.13
C SER A 54 -6.91 -0.58 -6.13
N GLN A 55 -7.20 -1.86 -5.94
CA GLN A 55 -6.89 -2.92 -6.89
C GLN A 55 -7.87 -2.84 -8.07
N THR A 56 -7.41 -3.02 -9.31
CA THR A 56 -8.28 -3.05 -10.49
C THR A 56 -7.91 -4.18 -11.43
N SER A 57 -8.91 -4.76 -12.08
CA SER A 57 -8.75 -5.76 -13.13
C SER A 57 -9.89 -5.66 -14.15
N GLY A 58 -9.66 -6.18 -15.35
CA GLY A 58 -10.72 -6.26 -16.37
C GLY A 58 -11.90 -7.16 -16.00
N TRP A 59 -11.73 -8.08 -15.04
CA TRP A 59 -12.76 -9.05 -14.67
C TRP A 59 -13.60 -8.58 -13.48
N PHE A 60 -12.95 -8.09 -12.42
CA PHE A 60 -13.62 -7.72 -11.17
C PHE A 60 -13.83 -6.21 -11.02
N GLY A 61 -13.39 -5.41 -12.01
CA GLY A 61 -13.39 -3.96 -11.90
C GLY A 61 -12.51 -3.50 -10.73
N GLN A 62 -12.90 -2.39 -10.11
CA GLN A 62 -12.20 -1.80 -8.98
C GLN A 62 -12.64 -2.43 -7.66
N VAL A 63 -11.68 -2.93 -6.90
CA VAL A 63 -11.87 -3.51 -5.56
C VAL A 63 -11.01 -2.72 -4.56
N ILE A 64 -11.62 -2.31 -3.45
CA ILE A 64 -10.89 -1.68 -2.36
C ILE A 64 -10.33 -2.74 -1.43
N GLN A 65 -9.07 -2.57 -1.06
CA GLN A 65 -8.39 -3.34 -0.03
C GLN A 65 -8.02 -2.40 1.11
N ARG A 66 -8.12 -2.87 2.34
CA ARG A 66 -7.72 -2.14 3.55
C ARG A 66 -6.68 -2.96 4.32
N SER A 67 -5.62 -2.29 4.73
CA SER A 67 -4.70 -2.74 5.76
C SER A 67 -4.88 -1.86 6.98
N ASP A 68 -4.80 -2.43 8.18
CA ASP A 68 -4.81 -1.71 9.45
C ASP A 68 -3.45 -1.85 10.20
N ASP A 69 -2.46 -2.49 9.58
CA ASP A 69 -1.14 -2.80 10.18
C ASP A 69 0.05 -2.27 9.35
N GLY A 70 -0.19 -1.21 8.58
CA GLY A 70 0.83 -0.53 7.79
C GLY A 70 1.17 -1.22 6.48
N GLY A 71 0.30 -2.11 5.98
CA GLY A 71 0.43 -2.79 4.69
C GLY A 71 0.92 -4.24 4.77
N LYS A 72 1.00 -4.83 5.97
CA LYS A 72 1.47 -6.21 6.14
C LYS A 72 0.37 -7.21 5.81
N THR A 73 -0.83 -6.95 6.28
CA THR A 73 -2.03 -7.74 5.98
C THR A 73 -3.10 -6.87 5.33
N TRP A 74 -3.92 -7.50 4.48
CA TRP A 74 -4.93 -6.82 3.67
C TRP A 74 -6.25 -7.59 3.72
N SER A 75 -7.36 -6.86 3.68
CA SER A 75 -8.71 -7.40 3.62
C SER A 75 -9.60 -6.50 2.77
N THR A 76 -10.62 -7.07 2.11
CA THR A 76 -11.68 -6.28 1.51
C THR A 76 -12.54 -5.67 2.61
N PRO A 77 -12.66 -4.33 2.71
CA PRO A 77 -13.52 -3.71 3.72
C PRO A 77 -14.99 -3.98 3.37
N GLY A 78 -15.70 -4.59 4.30
CA GLY A 78 -17.11 -4.97 4.23
C GLY A 78 -17.52 -5.62 5.54
#